data_AF-A0A937P3P3-F1
#
_entry.id   AF-A0A937P3P3-F1
#
_cell.length_a   1.000
_cell.length_b   1.000
_cell.length_c   1.000
_cell.angle_alpha   90.00
_cell.angle_beta   90.00
_cell.angle_gamma   90.00
#
_symmetry.space_group_name_H-M   'P 1'
#
loop_
_entity.id
_entity.type
_entity.pdbx_description
1 polymer ?
#
loop_
_entity_poly.entity_id
_entity_poly.type
_entity_poly.pdbx_seq_one_letter_code
_entity_poly.pdbx_strand_id
1 'polypeptide(L)'
;MKFKVGDKVKFLNESGGGVVSKIIGPSLVNVTIEDGFEIPTLTSELIKIEIDAPADSPNHIFREEFNIDVPQVKESFYESDERNIPLLNNLAKGTLEHGIYLAFVPHDQKWLITGMIDIYLVNHTIFDILYSIFLEKEQGGFTGKDYGSVNTEAMVLLTSVEREEIEEWTKGVVQVLFHKDEDKQVLSPGNTNFKIKPTRFYQENNYKDSAIITGKAILVSLLPLSAQTSLFQSEIINKDEVEEHVTTEAKEIEPEHIIDKHKTSPREAVVDLHIYELADDYESLDDSQKLRVQVNYFTRCLESAITNQLAKVTFIHGVGTGVLKTAIKEILKDYPNVEIRDASMRQFGYGATEVLIRNK
;
A
#
# COMPACT_ATOMS: atom_id res chain seq x y z
N MET A 1 0.66 0.04 -28.00
CA MET A 1 1.24 -1.32 -28.13
C MET A 1 0.74 -1.93 -29.43
N LYS A 2 1.63 -2.60 -30.19
CA LYS A 2 1.38 -3.05 -31.58
C LYS A 2 0.70 -4.44 -31.66
N PHE A 3 0.70 -5.19 -30.55
CA PHE A 3 0.14 -6.54 -30.43
C PHE A 3 -0.71 -6.69 -29.16
N LYS A 4 -1.67 -7.60 -29.19
CA LYS A 4 -2.54 -7.99 -28.07
C LYS A 4 -2.49 -9.51 -27.87
N VAL A 5 -2.76 -9.97 -26.64
CA VAL A 5 -2.97 -11.41 -26.37
C VAL A 5 -4.10 -11.92 -27.26
N GLY A 6 -3.87 -13.05 -27.93
CA GLY A 6 -4.75 -13.63 -28.94
C GLY A 6 -4.43 -13.22 -30.39
N ASP A 7 -3.53 -12.25 -30.63
CA ASP A 7 -3.12 -11.91 -31.99
C ASP A 7 -2.34 -13.07 -32.64
N LYS A 8 -2.73 -13.44 -33.87
CA LYS A 8 -1.96 -14.38 -34.70
C LYS A 8 -0.76 -13.64 -35.30
N VAL A 9 0.43 -14.18 -35.10
CA VAL A 9 1.69 -13.57 -35.51
C VAL A 9 2.58 -14.55 -36.25
N LYS A 10 3.37 -14.04 -37.21
CA LYS A 10 4.42 -14.79 -37.90
C LYS A 10 5.79 -14.28 -37.48
N PHE A 11 6.77 -15.17 -37.35
CA PHE A 11 8.16 -14.77 -37.11
C PHE A 11 8.74 -14.15 -38.39
N LEU A 12 9.50 -13.06 -38.24
CA LEU A 12 10.09 -12.30 -39.34
C LEU A 12 11.28 -13.05 -39.96
N ASN A 13 12.09 -13.70 -39.13
CA ASN A 13 13.37 -14.30 -39.51
C ASN A 13 13.37 -15.83 -39.50
N GLU A 14 12.23 -16.46 -39.16
CA GLU A 14 12.11 -17.91 -39.03
C GLU A 14 10.83 -18.42 -39.69
N SER A 15 10.85 -19.67 -40.13
CA SER A 15 9.66 -20.35 -40.65
C SER A 15 8.78 -20.78 -39.49
N GLY A 16 7.62 -20.16 -39.37
CA GLY A 16 6.62 -20.51 -38.36
C GLY A 16 5.88 -19.28 -37.86
N GLY A 17 4.97 -19.52 -36.93
CA GLY A 17 4.19 -18.49 -36.29
C GLY A 17 3.46 -19.07 -35.08
N GLY A 18 2.60 -18.26 -34.50
CA GLY A 18 1.83 -18.67 -33.35
C GLY A 18 0.85 -17.61 -32.91
N VAL A 19 0.34 -17.78 -31.70
CA VAL A 19 -0.59 -16.84 -31.07
C VAL A 19 0.11 -16.16 -29.92
N VAL A 20 -0.01 -14.83 -29.81
CA VAL A 20 0.49 -14.11 -28.64
C VAL A 20 -0.26 -14.59 -27.41
N SER A 21 0.40 -15.31 -26.50
CA SER A 21 -0.22 -15.82 -25.27
C SER A 21 -0.07 -14.87 -24.10
N LYS A 22 1.03 -14.10 -24.06
CA LYS A 22 1.32 -13.15 -22.98
C LYS A 22 2.14 -11.97 -23.48
N ILE A 23 1.88 -10.77 -22.96
CA ILE A 23 2.72 -9.59 -23.18
C ILE A 23 3.62 -9.44 -21.95
N ILE A 24 4.93 -9.56 -22.13
CA ILE A 24 5.91 -9.43 -21.04
C ILE A 24 6.32 -7.96 -20.86
N GLY A 25 6.32 -7.18 -21.96
CA GLY A 25 6.62 -5.76 -21.93
C GLY A 25 6.37 -5.09 -23.29
N PRO A 26 6.74 -3.81 -23.46
CA PRO A 26 6.48 -3.07 -24.71
C PRO A 26 7.21 -3.66 -25.93
N SER A 27 8.32 -4.37 -25.74
CA SER A 27 9.17 -4.95 -26.79
C SER A 27 9.24 -6.47 -26.78
N LEU A 28 8.66 -7.17 -25.80
CA LEU A 28 8.79 -8.62 -25.62
C LEU A 28 7.43 -9.27 -25.33
N VAL A 29 7.11 -10.35 -26.06
CA VAL A 29 5.86 -11.11 -25.93
C VAL A 29 6.13 -12.61 -25.99
N ASN A 30 5.32 -13.43 -25.32
CA ASN A 30 5.32 -14.88 -25.54
C ASN A 30 4.40 -15.23 -26.71
N VAL A 31 4.91 -16.09 -27.60
CA VAL A 31 4.15 -16.64 -28.72
C VAL A 31 4.04 -18.15 -28.53
N THR A 32 2.82 -18.66 -28.43
CA THR A 32 2.55 -20.10 -28.43
C THR A 32 2.55 -20.63 -29.86
N ILE A 33 3.46 -21.56 -30.15
CA ILE A 33 3.57 -22.24 -31.46
C ILE A 33 2.66 -23.48 -31.54
N GLU A 34 2.55 -24.11 -32.71
CA GLU A 34 1.66 -25.28 -32.95
C GLU A 34 1.87 -26.43 -31.98
N ASP A 35 3.12 -26.66 -31.58
CA ASP A 35 3.50 -27.73 -30.65
C ASP A 35 3.13 -27.42 -29.18
N GLY A 36 2.51 -26.26 -28.91
CA GLY A 36 2.04 -25.85 -27.58
C GLY A 36 3.12 -25.23 -26.67
N PHE A 37 4.34 -25.05 -27.19
CA PHE A 37 5.41 -24.36 -26.46
C PHE A 37 5.29 -22.83 -26.57
N GLU A 38 5.62 -22.13 -25.49
CA GLU A 38 5.70 -20.65 -25.48
C GLU A 38 7.14 -20.20 -25.72
N ILE A 39 7.33 -19.35 -26.72
CA ILE A 39 8.64 -18.79 -27.06
C ILE A 39 8.63 -17.28 -26.79
N PRO A 40 9.51 -16.77 -25.91
CA PRO A 40 9.66 -15.32 -25.72
C PRO A 40 10.29 -14.70 -26.97
N THR A 41 9.56 -13.79 -27.60
CA THR A 41 9.89 -13.20 -28.91
C THR A 41 9.78 -11.69 -28.87
N LEU A 42 10.70 -10.99 -29.54
CA LEU A 42 10.66 -9.54 -29.64
C LEU A 42 9.52 -9.07 -30.55
N THR A 43 8.83 -7.98 -30.20
CA THR A 43 7.77 -7.42 -31.04
C THR A 43 8.28 -6.90 -32.39
N SER A 44 9.59 -6.64 -32.51
CA SER A 44 10.26 -6.31 -33.78
C SER A 44 10.44 -7.51 -34.71
N GLU A 45 10.36 -8.73 -34.19
CA GLU A 45 10.54 -9.98 -34.92
C GLU A 45 9.20 -10.63 -35.28
N LEU A 46 8.09 -9.92 -35.05
CA LEU A 46 6.74 -10.40 -35.28
C LEU A 46 6.00 -9.57 -36.32
N ILE A 47 5.22 -10.25 -37.15
CA ILE A 47 4.27 -9.65 -38.09
C ILE A 47 2.87 -10.11 -37.71
N LYS A 48 1.95 -9.15 -37.52
CA LYS A 48 0.54 -9.46 -37.25
C LYS A 48 -0.15 -9.95 -38.52
N ILE A 49 -0.89 -11.05 -38.41
CA ILE A 49 -1.74 -11.56 -39.46
C ILE A 49 -3.14 -11.00 -39.23
N GLU A 50 -3.58 -10.09 -40.10
CA GLU A 50 -4.95 -9.56 -40.06
C GLU A 50 -5.91 -10.58 -40.70
N ILE A 51 -6.97 -10.95 -39.98
CA ILE A 51 -7.94 -11.97 -40.41
C ILE A 51 -9.03 -11.37 -41.33
N ASP A 52 -9.20 -10.05 -41.33
CA ASP A 52 -10.25 -9.36 -42.08
C ASP A 52 -9.70 -8.59 -43.30
N ALA A 53 -9.42 -9.31 -44.38
CA ALA A 53 -9.37 -8.72 -45.71
C ALA A 53 -10.44 -9.39 -46.60
N PRO A 54 -11.28 -8.62 -47.33
CA PRO A 54 -12.15 -9.19 -48.35
C PRO A 54 -11.33 -9.94 -49.40
N ALA A 55 -11.89 -11.02 -49.93
CA ALA A 55 -11.22 -12.07 -50.71
C ALA A 55 -10.49 -11.65 -52.02
N ASP A 56 -10.38 -10.36 -52.34
CA ASP A 56 -9.85 -9.85 -53.62
C ASP A 56 -8.70 -8.84 -53.42
N SER A 57 -7.61 -9.25 -52.76
CA SER A 57 -6.34 -8.52 -52.82
C SER A 57 -5.19 -9.41 -53.32
N PRO A 58 -4.29 -8.91 -54.21
CA PRO A 58 -3.41 -9.75 -55.02
C PRO A 58 -2.23 -10.39 -54.27
N ASN A 59 -2.12 -10.21 -52.95
CA ASN A 59 -1.00 -10.66 -52.13
C ASN A 59 -1.33 -11.90 -51.26
N HIS A 60 -2.19 -12.80 -51.74
CA HIS A 60 -2.47 -14.07 -51.07
C HIS A 60 -1.51 -15.17 -51.55
N ILE A 61 -0.36 -15.35 -50.88
CA ILE A 61 0.51 -16.53 -51.10
C ILE A 61 0.65 -17.42 -49.85
N PHE A 62 0.28 -17.00 -48.64
CA PHE A 62 0.46 -17.86 -47.47
C PHE A 62 -0.74 -17.80 -46.52
N ARG A 63 -1.58 -18.85 -46.57
CA ARG A 63 -2.64 -19.12 -45.60
C ARG A 63 -2.29 -20.43 -44.91
N GLU A 64 -1.42 -20.38 -43.90
CA GLU A 64 -1.23 -21.49 -42.95
C GLU A 64 -2.21 -21.25 -41.79
N GLU A 65 -3.18 -22.15 -41.64
CA GLU A 65 -4.13 -22.14 -40.54
C GLU A 65 -3.51 -22.83 -39.33
N PHE A 66 -2.94 -22.05 -38.41
CA PHE A 66 -2.49 -22.55 -37.11
C PHE A 66 -3.71 -22.93 -36.25
N ASN A 67 -3.92 -24.23 -36.04
CA ASN A 67 -5.03 -24.77 -35.27
C ASN A 67 -4.56 -25.10 -33.84
N ILE A 68 -4.43 -24.06 -33.00
CA ILE A 68 -3.95 -24.18 -31.62
C ILE A 68 -5.14 -24.04 -30.67
N ASP A 69 -5.49 -25.12 -29.96
CA ASP A 69 -6.39 -25.07 -28.81
C ASP A 69 -5.64 -24.44 -27.64
N VAL A 70 -5.97 -23.18 -27.31
CA VAL A 70 -5.44 -22.51 -26.12
C VAL A 70 -6.16 -23.08 -24.90
N PRO A 71 -5.48 -23.76 -23.95
CA PRO A 71 -6.11 -24.17 -22.71
C PRO A 71 -6.58 -22.90 -21.99
N GLN A 72 -7.88 -22.80 -21.70
CA GLN A 72 -8.38 -21.75 -20.82
C GLN A 72 -7.85 -21.99 -19.41
N VAL A 73 -6.75 -21.32 -19.07
CA VAL A 73 -6.25 -21.25 -17.71
C VAL A 73 -7.33 -20.57 -16.88
N LYS A 74 -7.88 -21.30 -15.91
CA LYS A 74 -8.72 -20.72 -14.85
C LYS A 74 -7.87 -19.67 -14.12
N GLU A 75 -8.23 -18.41 -14.27
CA GLU A 75 -7.65 -17.29 -13.53
C GLU A 75 -7.78 -17.55 -12.02
N SER A 76 -6.69 -17.96 -11.39
CA SER A 76 -6.49 -17.65 -9.98
C SER A 76 -6.20 -16.15 -9.91
N PHE A 77 -7.09 -15.40 -9.25
CA PHE A 77 -6.92 -13.99 -8.97
C PHE A 77 -5.69 -13.77 -8.07
N TYR A 78 -4.52 -13.67 -8.69
CA TYR A 78 -3.40 -12.91 -8.17
C TYR A 78 -3.06 -11.92 -9.27
N GLU A 79 -3.40 -10.64 -9.09
CA GLU A 79 -2.74 -9.56 -9.81
C GLU A 79 -1.26 -9.62 -9.38
N SER A 80 -0.47 -10.45 -10.05
CA SER A 80 0.98 -10.41 -9.89
C SER A 80 1.40 -9.01 -10.32
N ASP A 81 1.94 -8.21 -9.40
CA ASP A 81 2.61 -6.95 -9.70
C ASP A 81 3.57 -7.24 -10.88
N GLU A 82 3.24 -6.74 -12.08
CA GLU A 82 3.85 -7.11 -13.38
C GLU A 82 5.38 -6.91 -13.40
N ARG A 83 5.90 -6.24 -12.37
CA ARG A 83 7.32 -5.94 -12.14
C ARG A 83 8.15 -7.14 -11.66
N ASN A 84 7.53 -8.24 -11.20
CA ASN A 84 8.24 -9.38 -10.64
C ASN A 84 8.97 -10.22 -11.70
N ILE A 85 10.30 -10.21 -11.65
CA ILE A 85 11.19 -10.97 -12.52
C ILE A 85 11.78 -12.14 -11.71
N PRO A 86 11.56 -13.41 -12.08
CA PRO A 86 12.14 -14.55 -11.38
C PRO A 86 13.67 -14.52 -11.38
N LEU A 87 14.29 -14.90 -10.25
CA LEU A 87 15.74 -15.02 -10.16
C LEU A 87 16.27 -16.18 -11.01
N LEU A 88 17.52 -16.04 -11.46
CA LEU A 88 18.22 -17.17 -12.03
C LEU A 88 18.56 -18.20 -10.96
N ASN A 89 18.71 -19.46 -11.37
CA ASN A 89 19.25 -20.51 -10.51
C ASN A 89 20.46 -21.17 -11.19
N ASN A 90 21.56 -20.42 -11.29
CA ASN A 90 22.80 -20.92 -11.89
C ASN A 90 23.77 -21.43 -10.82
N LEU A 91 23.55 -22.67 -10.37
CA LEU A 91 24.37 -23.34 -9.35
C LEU A 91 25.87 -23.40 -9.69
N ALA A 92 26.25 -23.32 -10.97
CA ALA A 92 27.66 -23.30 -11.38
C ALA A 92 28.39 -22.00 -10.99
N LYS A 93 27.66 -20.91 -10.71
CA LYS A 93 28.20 -19.62 -10.29
C LYS A 93 28.28 -19.46 -8.76
N GLY A 94 28.04 -20.53 -8.00
CA GLY A 94 28.17 -20.57 -6.54
C GLY A 94 26.84 -20.41 -5.79
N THR A 95 26.93 -20.34 -4.46
CA THR A 95 25.79 -20.19 -3.56
C THR A 95 25.78 -18.79 -2.93
N LEU A 96 24.67 -18.06 -3.08
CA LEU A 96 24.42 -16.81 -2.34
C LEU A 96 23.65 -17.14 -1.07
N GLU A 97 23.90 -16.40 0.01
CA GLU A 97 23.08 -16.52 1.22
C GLU A 97 21.65 -16.05 0.93
N HIS A 98 20.65 -16.65 1.58
CA HIS A 98 19.27 -16.16 1.46
C HIS A 98 19.15 -14.80 2.15
N GLY A 99 18.50 -13.85 1.50
CA GLY A 99 18.34 -12.50 2.00
C GLY A 99 17.82 -11.55 0.94
N ILE A 100 17.75 -10.28 1.34
CA ILE A 100 17.33 -9.17 0.48
C ILE A 100 18.56 -8.37 0.07
N TYR A 101 18.64 -8.03 -1.21
CA TYR A 101 19.79 -7.34 -1.80
C TYR A 101 19.35 -6.17 -2.68
N LEU A 102 20.20 -5.15 -2.76
CA LEU A 102 20.21 -4.24 -3.92
C LEU A 102 21.20 -4.75 -4.95
N ALA A 103 20.78 -4.78 -6.20
CA ALA A 103 21.64 -5.13 -7.32
C ALA A 103 21.78 -3.95 -8.28
N PHE A 104 23.03 -3.61 -8.62
CA PHE A 104 23.37 -2.59 -9.59
C PHE A 104 23.97 -3.27 -10.82
N VAL A 105 23.22 -3.29 -11.92
CA VAL A 105 23.51 -4.06 -13.13
C VAL A 105 23.75 -3.10 -14.30
N PRO A 106 24.98 -2.98 -14.82
CA PRO A 106 25.25 -2.19 -16.02
C PRO A 106 24.48 -2.76 -17.23
N HIS A 107 23.92 -1.88 -18.06
CA HIS A 107 23.26 -2.31 -19.31
C HIS A 107 24.25 -3.00 -20.26
N ASP A 108 25.45 -2.44 -20.37
CA ASP A 108 26.52 -3.03 -21.17
C ASP A 108 27.49 -3.83 -20.31
N GLN A 109 27.44 -5.15 -20.49
CA GLN A 109 28.26 -6.13 -19.76
C GLN A 109 29.73 -6.17 -20.22
N LYS A 110 30.07 -5.49 -21.32
CA LYS A 110 31.46 -5.28 -21.75
C LYS A 110 32.05 -4.01 -21.13
N TRP A 111 31.22 -3.00 -20.83
CA TRP A 111 31.65 -1.70 -20.33
C TRP A 111 31.04 -1.37 -18.96
N LEU A 112 31.52 -2.07 -17.94
CA LEU A 112 30.90 -2.13 -16.61
C LEU A 112 30.89 -0.80 -15.84
N ILE A 113 31.78 0.13 -16.18
CA ILE A 113 31.95 1.42 -15.49
C ILE A 113 31.40 2.62 -16.29
N THR A 114 30.77 2.37 -17.44
CA THR A 114 30.18 3.42 -18.28
C THR A 114 28.71 3.13 -18.58
N GLY A 115 27.97 4.14 -19.04
CA GLY A 115 26.57 4.00 -19.45
C GLY A 115 25.61 3.76 -18.29
N MET A 116 24.37 3.43 -18.66
CA MET A 116 23.25 3.24 -17.74
C MET A 116 23.42 2.03 -16.83
N ILE A 117 22.83 2.14 -15.64
CA ILE A 117 22.75 1.07 -14.65
C ILE A 117 21.31 0.86 -14.24
N ASP A 118 20.88 -0.40 -14.23
CA ASP A 118 19.65 -0.79 -13.56
C ASP A 118 19.88 -1.09 -12.09
N ILE A 119 18.96 -0.61 -11.27
CA ILE A 119 18.92 -0.87 -9.85
C ILE A 119 17.72 -1.74 -9.55
N TYR A 120 17.98 -2.93 -9.01
CA TYR A 120 16.95 -3.89 -8.64
C TYR A 120 16.90 -4.10 -7.14
N LEU A 121 15.69 -4.29 -6.61
CA LEU A 121 15.50 -4.96 -5.32
C LEU A 121 15.35 -6.46 -5.58
N VAL A 122 16.16 -7.24 -4.89
CA VAL A 122 16.27 -8.69 -5.08
C VAL A 122 15.82 -9.39 -3.81
N ASN A 123 14.80 -10.23 -3.93
CA ASN A 123 14.31 -11.08 -2.87
C ASN A 123 14.78 -12.53 -3.09
N HIS A 124 15.92 -12.89 -2.51
CA HIS A 124 16.42 -14.26 -2.48
C HIS A 124 16.02 -14.91 -1.16
N THR A 125 14.73 -14.89 -0.84
CA THR A 125 14.17 -15.52 0.36
C THR A 125 12.98 -16.39 0.00
N ILE A 126 12.60 -17.25 0.94
CA ILE A 126 11.42 -18.12 0.85
C ILE A 126 10.09 -17.42 1.17
N PHE A 127 10.14 -16.10 1.39
CA PHE A 127 8.99 -15.26 1.73
C PHE A 127 8.69 -14.31 0.58
N ASP A 128 7.42 -14.01 0.37
CA ASP A 128 7.06 -12.78 -0.34
C ASP A 128 7.38 -11.60 0.58
N ILE A 129 7.80 -10.49 0.00
CA ILE A 129 8.12 -9.28 0.76
C ILE A 129 7.27 -8.11 0.33
N LEU A 130 6.83 -7.32 1.29
CA LEU A 130 6.33 -5.95 1.09
C LEU A 130 7.44 -5.01 1.51
N TYR A 131 7.75 -4.00 0.69
CA TYR A 131 8.86 -3.11 0.95
C TYR A 131 8.52 -1.64 0.77
N SER A 132 9.33 -0.80 1.43
CA SER A 132 9.43 0.63 1.17
C SER A 132 10.90 1.06 1.20
N ILE A 133 11.33 1.82 0.19
CA ILE A 133 12.70 2.31 0.03
C ILE A 133 12.71 3.83 0.17
N PHE A 134 13.60 4.32 1.02
CA PHE A 134 13.84 5.72 1.23
C PHE A 134 15.30 6.06 0.95
N LEU A 135 15.56 7.10 0.16
CA LEU A 135 16.91 7.61 -0.08
C LEU A 135 17.16 8.87 0.75
N GLU A 136 18.36 9.00 1.29
CA GLU A 136 18.73 10.16 2.12
C GLU A 136 19.07 11.37 1.24
N LYS A 137 18.54 12.55 1.59
CA LYS A 137 18.85 13.80 0.89
C LYS A 137 20.15 14.41 1.42
N GLU A 138 20.89 15.12 0.56
CA GLU A 138 22.13 15.81 0.96
C GLU A 138 21.94 16.82 2.11
N GLN A 139 20.78 17.51 2.15
CA GLN A 139 20.45 18.50 3.18
C GLN A 139 19.81 17.89 4.44
N GLY A 140 19.78 16.55 4.53
CA GLY A 140 19.10 15.82 5.59
C GLY A 140 17.64 15.47 5.27
N GLY A 141 17.12 14.45 5.95
CA GLY A 141 15.82 13.87 5.68
C GLY A 141 15.84 12.80 4.57
N PHE A 142 14.66 12.29 4.23
CA PHE A 142 14.50 11.14 3.34
C PHE A 142 13.47 11.42 2.22
N THR A 143 13.66 10.78 1.07
CA THR A 143 12.68 10.73 -0.03
C THR A 143 12.23 9.28 -0.21
N GLY A 144 10.91 9.03 -0.17
CA GLY A 144 10.37 7.73 -0.58
C GLY A 144 10.60 7.52 -2.08
N LYS A 145 11.38 6.51 -2.44
CA LYS A 145 11.83 6.28 -3.82
C LYS A 145 10.99 5.23 -4.53
N ASP A 146 10.68 4.13 -3.85
CA ASP A 146 9.83 3.06 -4.38
C ASP A 146 9.21 2.26 -3.22
N TYR A 147 8.09 1.61 -3.49
CA TYR A 147 7.43 0.68 -2.58
C TYR A 147 6.64 -0.36 -3.39
N GLY A 148 6.33 -1.49 -2.77
CA GLY A 148 5.56 -2.54 -3.44
C GLY A 148 5.81 -3.90 -2.83
N SER A 149 5.63 -4.93 -3.65
CA SER A 149 5.89 -6.31 -3.28
C SER A 149 6.85 -7.00 -4.22
N VAL A 150 7.71 -7.86 -3.67
CA VAL A 150 8.55 -8.78 -4.46
C VAL A 150 8.25 -10.19 -4.01
N ASN A 151 7.90 -11.04 -4.96
CA ASN A 151 7.63 -12.44 -4.69
C ASN A 151 8.90 -13.15 -4.21
N THR A 152 8.73 -14.30 -3.57
CA THR A 152 9.82 -15.22 -3.25
C THR A 152 10.64 -15.53 -4.51
N GLU A 153 11.97 -15.56 -4.35
CA GLU A 153 12.91 -15.85 -5.44
C GLU A 153 12.68 -14.99 -6.70
N ALA A 154 12.37 -13.71 -6.50
CA ALA A 154 12.18 -12.73 -7.56
C ALA A 154 12.94 -11.42 -7.30
N MET A 155 12.99 -10.57 -8.32
CA MET A 155 13.52 -9.21 -8.27
C MET A 155 12.59 -8.26 -9.00
N VAL A 156 12.64 -6.98 -8.64
CA VAL A 156 11.90 -5.91 -9.31
C VAL A 156 12.87 -4.81 -9.73
N LEU A 157 12.69 -4.28 -10.93
CA LEU A 157 13.41 -3.10 -11.39
C LEU A 157 12.87 -1.88 -10.64
N LEU A 158 13.72 -1.22 -9.86
CA LEU A 158 13.36 0.01 -9.18
C LEU A 158 13.51 1.20 -10.12
N THR A 159 14.64 1.26 -10.84
CA THR A 159 14.94 2.33 -11.79
C THR A 159 16.12 1.96 -12.68
N SER A 160 16.25 2.65 -13.80
CA SER A 160 17.50 2.80 -14.54
C SER A 160 18.04 4.21 -14.29
N VAL A 161 19.34 4.37 -14.10
CA VAL A 161 19.99 5.66 -13.84
C VAL A 161 21.27 5.83 -14.64
N GLU A 162 21.61 7.10 -14.89
CA GLU A 162 22.93 7.49 -15.39
C GLU A 162 23.98 7.40 -14.27
N ARG A 163 25.27 7.54 -14.62
CA ARG A 163 26.37 7.35 -13.65
C ARG A 163 26.41 8.46 -12.61
N GLU A 164 26.04 9.65 -13.02
CA GLU A 164 26.01 10.87 -12.22
C GLU A 164 24.92 10.79 -11.14
N GLU A 165 23.83 10.09 -11.43
CA GLU A 165 22.67 9.94 -10.53
C GLU A 165 22.86 8.81 -9.49
N ILE A 166 23.93 8.02 -9.62
CA ILE A 166 24.16 6.86 -8.75
C ILE A 166 24.44 7.24 -7.30
N GLU A 167 24.97 8.45 -7.08
CA GLU A 167 25.32 8.94 -5.76
C GLU A 167 24.09 9.03 -4.85
N GLU A 168 22.92 9.36 -5.42
CA GLU A 168 21.62 9.39 -4.74
C GLU A 168 21.23 8.02 -4.18
N TRP A 169 21.66 6.94 -4.85
CA TRP A 169 21.34 5.55 -4.49
C TRP A 169 22.36 4.90 -3.57
N THR A 170 23.30 5.67 -3.03
CA THR A 170 24.35 5.13 -2.15
C THR A 170 23.97 5.11 -0.68
N LYS A 171 22.93 5.84 -0.27
CA LYS A 171 22.54 5.94 1.14
C LYS A 171 21.03 5.98 1.30
N GLY A 172 20.51 5.11 2.15
CA GLY A 172 19.07 5.03 2.34
C GLY A 172 18.66 4.05 3.44
N VAL A 173 17.35 3.88 3.54
CA VAL A 173 16.68 2.96 4.46
C VAL A 173 15.75 2.08 3.64
N VAL A 174 15.76 0.78 3.94
CA VAL A 174 14.80 -0.18 3.41
C VAL A 174 14.03 -0.79 4.56
N GLN A 175 12.71 -0.75 4.44
CA GLN A 175 11.79 -1.39 5.37
C GLN A 175 11.11 -2.54 4.64
N VAL A 176 10.98 -3.69 5.30
CA VAL A 176 10.47 -4.93 4.72
C VAL A 176 9.55 -5.63 5.71
N LEU A 177 8.39 -6.08 5.22
CA LEU A 177 7.55 -7.05 5.90
C LEU A 177 7.64 -8.38 5.14
N PHE A 178 7.82 -9.47 5.88
CA PHE A 178 7.86 -10.82 5.33
C PHE A 178 6.48 -11.43 5.38
N HIS A 179 6.06 -12.07 4.30
CA HIS A 179 4.77 -12.72 4.19
C HIS A 179 4.91 -14.10 3.57
N LYS A 180 4.14 -15.05 4.11
CA LYS A 180 3.97 -16.40 3.59
C LYS A 180 2.65 -16.93 4.09
N ASP A 181 1.88 -17.56 3.22
CA ASP A 181 0.55 -18.08 3.57
C ASP A 181 0.62 -19.06 4.77
N GLU A 182 1.63 -19.92 4.76
CA GLU A 182 1.87 -20.90 5.82
C GLU A 182 3.35 -20.90 6.21
N ASP A 183 3.62 -20.52 7.46
CA ASP A 183 4.92 -20.71 8.10
C ASP A 183 4.78 -20.95 9.61
N LYS A 184 5.79 -21.57 10.21
CA LYS A 184 5.86 -21.86 11.66
C LYS A 184 6.32 -20.68 12.49
N GLN A 185 6.87 -19.67 11.82
CA GLN A 185 7.41 -18.47 12.44
C GLN A 185 6.87 -17.23 11.72
N VAL A 186 6.67 -16.17 12.48
CA VAL A 186 6.39 -14.84 11.95
C VAL A 186 7.64 -14.01 12.17
N LEU A 187 8.29 -13.59 11.09
CA LEU A 187 9.50 -12.77 11.19
C LEU A 187 9.15 -11.33 11.59
N SER A 188 10.06 -10.71 12.34
CA SER A 188 10.03 -9.27 12.61
C SER A 188 10.14 -8.47 11.32
N PRO A 189 9.50 -7.29 11.24
CA PRO A 189 9.75 -6.33 10.18
C PRO A 189 11.25 -6.04 10.04
N GLY A 190 11.78 -6.29 8.85
CA GLY A 190 13.13 -5.93 8.49
C GLY A 190 13.25 -4.40 8.38
N ASN A 191 14.20 -3.80 9.09
CA ASN A 191 14.52 -2.38 8.95
C ASN A 191 16.03 -2.24 8.89
N THR A 192 16.56 -1.76 7.76
CA THR A 192 18.00 -1.62 7.57
C THR A 192 18.35 -0.30 6.92
N ASN A 193 19.46 0.27 7.34
CA ASN A 193 20.09 1.36 6.62
C ASN A 193 21.25 0.81 5.77
N PHE A 194 21.45 1.39 4.60
CA PHE A 194 22.57 1.03 3.76
C PHE A 194 23.40 2.27 3.43
N LYS A 195 24.71 2.05 3.33
CA LYS A 195 25.67 3.05 2.87
C LYS A 195 26.72 2.40 1.98
N ILE A 196 26.76 2.79 0.72
CA ILE A 196 27.68 2.32 -0.30
C ILE A 196 28.70 3.43 -0.54
N LYS A 197 29.97 3.07 -0.74
CA LYS A 197 30.98 4.06 -1.14
C LYS A 197 30.84 4.33 -2.64
N PRO A 198 30.62 5.58 -3.11
CA PRO A 198 30.45 5.87 -4.55
C PRO A 198 31.59 5.36 -5.43
N THR A 199 32.83 5.38 -4.91
CA THR A 199 34.01 4.86 -5.62
C THR A 199 33.89 3.39 -6.04
N ARG A 200 33.01 2.60 -5.41
CA ARG A 200 32.80 1.20 -5.80
C ARG A 200 32.26 1.05 -7.23
N PHE A 201 31.45 1.98 -7.69
CA PHE A 201 30.80 1.90 -9.00
C PHE A 201 31.75 2.19 -10.17
N TYR A 202 32.93 2.76 -9.89
CA TYR A 202 33.93 3.15 -10.89
C TYR A 202 35.12 2.17 -10.97
N GLN A 203 35.03 1.00 -10.35
CA GLN A 203 36.05 -0.03 -10.41
C GLN A 203 35.44 -1.34 -10.93
N GLU A 204 35.92 -1.82 -12.08
CA GLU A 204 35.35 -2.99 -12.76
C GLU A 204 35.36 -4.27 -11.91
N ASN A 205 36.38 -4.46 -11.08
CA ASN A 205 36.53 -5.62 -10.21
C ASN A 205 35.45 -5.73 -9.12
N ASN A 206 34.69 -4.67 -8.86
CA ASN A 206 33.56 -4.70 -7.94
C ASN A 206 32.31 -5.35 -8.58
N TYR A 207 32.22 -5.37 -9.92
CA TYR A 207 31.13 -6.02 -10.64
C TYR A 207 31.45 -7.51 -10.80
N LYS A 208 30.66 -8.34 -10.13
CA LYS A 208 30.88 -9.79 -10.06
C LYS A 208 29.71 -10.54 -10.65
N ASP A 209 30.01 -11.70 -11.22
CA ASP A 209 28.99 -12.67 -11.60
C ASP A 209 28.23 -13.16 -10.35
N SER A 210 26.94 -13.41 -10.52
CA SER A 210 26.07 -13.99 -9.49
C SER A 210 25.29 -15.18 -10.05
N ALA A 211 24.90 -16.10 -9.18
CA ALA A 211 24.04 -17.24 -9.53
C ALA A 211 22.59 -16.82 -9.82
N ILE A 212 22.17 -15.68 -9.26
CA ILE A 212 20.76 -15.24 -9.24
C ILE A 212 20.43 -14.09 -10.21
N ILE A 213 21.43 -13.49 -10.86
CA ILE A 213 21.27 -12.35 -11.77
C ILE A 213 22.05 -12.59 -13.06
N THR A 214 21.47 -12.14 -14.18
CA THR A 214 22.13 -12.16 -15.49
C THR A 214 23.23 -11.10 -15.56
N GLY A 215 24.45 -11.54 -15.89
CA GLY A 215 25.60 -10.65 -16.02
C GLY A 215 26.31 -10.35 -14.71
N LYS A 216 27.26 -9.42 -14.78
CA LYS A 216 28.02 -8.88 -13.66
C LYS A 216 27.25 -7.74 -13.01
N ALA A 217 27.22 -7.75 -11.68
CA ALA A 217 26.54 -6.76 -10.88
C ALA A 217 27.33 -6.43 -9.61
N ILE A 218 27.04 -5.27 -9.02
CA ILE A 218 27.37 -5.02 -7.62
C ILE A 218 26.17 -5.43 -6.78
N LEU A 219 26.34 -6.44 -5.93
CA LEU A 219 25.34 -6.88 -4.97
C LEU A 219 25.63 -6.29 -3.58
N VAL A 220 24.62 -5.68 -2.99
CA VAL A 220 24.68 -5.11 -1.64
C VAL A 220 23.66 -5.84 -0.77
N SER A 221 24.14 -6.62 0.19
CA SER A 221 23.27 -7.28 1.18
C SER A 221 22.62 -6.24 2.07
N LEU A 222 21.29 -6.25 2.12
CA LEU A 222 20.49 -5.37 2.96
C LEU A 222 20.08 -6.08 4.25
N LEU A 223 19.47 -7.26 4.09
CA LEU A 223 18.90 -8.07 5.17
C LEU A 223 19.19 -9.55 4.89
N PRO A 224 20.26 -10.12 5.45
CA PRO A 224 20.45 -11.57 5.48
C PRO A 224 19.28 -12.21 6.23
N LEU A 225 18.75 -13.31 5.69
CA LEU A 225 17.63 -14.03 6.31
C LEU A 225 18.05 -14.64 7.65
N SER A 226 19.32 -15.06 7.76
CA SER A 226 19.95 -15.58 8.99
C SER A 226 19.97 -14.57 10.15
N ALA A 227 19.89 -13.27 9.84
CA ALA A 227 19.90 -12.19 10.82
C ALA A 227 18.48 -11.71 11.20
N GLN A 228 17.42 -12.29 10.63
CA GLN A 228 16.05 -11.91 10.98
C GLN A 228 15.60 -12.58 12.28
N THR A 229 14.97 -11.79 13.14
CA THR A 229 14.39 -12.28 14.40
C THR A 229 12.95 -12.73 14.17
N SER A 230 12.52 -13.80 14.83
CA SER A 230 11.12 -14.20 14.87
C SER A 230 10.35 -13.42 15.94
N LEU A 231 9.20 -12.83 15.59
CA LEU A 231 8.26 -12.23 16.55
C LEU A 231 7.49 -13.28 17.33
N PHE A 232 7.17 -14.38 16.65
CA PHE A 232 6.42 -15.48 17.21
C PHE A 232 6.84 -16.76 16.52
N GLN A 233 7.27 -17.73 17.30
CA GLN A 233 7.46 -19.09 16.84
C GLN A 233 6.36 -19.93 17.47
N SER A 234 5.55 -20.62 16.66
CA SER A 234 4.57 -21.54 17.23
C SER A 234 5.35 -22.63 17.99
N GLU A 235 5.21 -22.68 19.31
CA GLU A 235 5.77 -23.77 20.10
C GLU A 235 5.16 -25.09 19.59
N ILE A 236 5.97 -25.90 18.89
CA ILE A 236 5.74 -27.33 18.95
C ILE A 236 6.14 -27.69 20.37
N ILE A 237 5.14 -27.81 21.24
CA ILE A 237 5.27 -28.13 22.66
C ILE A 237 6.26 -29.29 22.83
N ASN A 238 7.51 -28.96 23.13
CA ASN A 238 8.42 -29.80 23.89
C ASN A 238 8.62 -29.06 25.20
N LYS A 239 8.34 -29.76 26.29
CA LYS A 239 7.78 -29.25 27.54
C LYS A 239 8.75 -28.48 28.42
N ASP A 240 9.90 -28.07 27.93
CA ASP A 240 10.98 -27.52 28.75
C ASP A 240 11.57 -26.30 28.03
N GLU A 241 11.58 -25.16 28.73
CA GLU A 241 12.11 -23.84 28.33
C GLU A 241 11.11 -22.90 27.66
N VAL A 242 10.20 -22.33 28.47
CA VAL A 242 9.37 -21.18 28.11
C VAL A 242 10.17 -19.90 28.37
N GLU A 243 10.66 -19.24 27.32
CA GLU A 243 10.98 -17.82 27.39
C GLU A 243 9.69 -17.00 27.22
N GLU A 244 9.47 -16.11 28.18
CA GLU A 244 8.26 -15.34 28.41
C GLU A 244 8.06 -14.29 27.30
N HIS A 245 7.47 -14.67 26.17
CA HIS A 245 6.97 -13.70 25.19
C HIS A 245 5.75 -12.98 25.78
N VAL A 246 5.95 -11.73 26.19
CA VAL A 246 4.92 -10.83 26.72
C VAL A 246 3.85 -10.57 25.64
N THR A 247 2.78 -11.37 25.63
CA THR A 247 1.56 -11.04 24.90
C THR A 247 0.89 -9.87 25.60
N THR A 248 0.98 -8.69 24.99
CA THR A 248 0.12 -7.58 25.38
C THR A 248 -1.28 -7.87 24.84
N GLU A 249 -2.23 -8.13 25.73
CA GLU A 249 -3.63 -8.28 25.34
C GLU A 249 -4.09 -6.98 24.67
N ALA A 250 -4.66 -7.11 23.46
CA ALA A 250 -5.24 -5.98 22.76
C ALA A 250 -6.37 -5.41 23.60
N LYS A 251 -6.22 -4.17 24.08
CA LYS A 251 -7.28 -3.46 24.80
C LYS A 251 -8.27 -2.90 23.79
N GLU A 252 -9.54 -3.23 23.95
CA GLU A 252 -10.63 -2.58 23.24
C GLU A 252 -10.66 -1.09 23.63
N ILE A 253 -10.47 -0.21 22.66
CA ILE A 253 -10.58 1.24 22.84
C ILE A 253 -11.97 1.62 22.29
N GLU A 254 -12.94 1.88 23.16
CA GLU A 254 -14.21 2.46 22.73
C GLU A 254 -14.00 3.93 22.31
N PRO A 255 -14.56 4.36 21.16
CA PRO A 255 -14.44 5.76 20.74
C PRO A 255 -15.19 6.67 21.72
N GLU A 256 -14.49 7.65 22.31
CA GLU A 256 -15.07 8.60 23.28
C GLU A 256 -16.27 9.34 22.68
N HIS A 257 -17.40 9.34 23.41
CA HIS A 257 -18.59 10.05 22.97
C HIS A 257 -18.50 11.53 23.35
N ILE A 258 -18.91 12.45 22.45
CA ILE A 258 -18.82 13.91 22.70
C ILE A 258 -19.57 14.36 23.96
N ILE A 259 -20.57 13.59 24.41
CA ILE A 259 -21.30 13.87 25.65
C ILE A 259 -20.50 13.53 26.92
N ASP A 260 -19.48 12.67 26.83
CA ASP A 260 -18.72 12.20 28.00
C ASP A 260 -17.97 13.33 28.70
N LYS A 261 -17.40 14.28 27.95
CA LYS A 261 -16.78 15.50 28.50
C LYS A 261 -17.73 16.42 29.27
N HIS A 262 -19.04 16.23 29.10
CA HIS A 262 -20.09 17.05 29.71
C HIS A 262 -20.84 16.33 30.83
N LYS A 263 -20.51 15.05 31.09
CA LYS A 263 -21.16 14.27 32.15
C LYS A 263 -20.88 14.89 33.51
N THR A 264 -21.94 15.23 34.23
CA THR A 264 -21.90 15.64 35.63
C THR A 264 -22.26 14.50 36.57
N SER A 265 -22.89 13.44 36.03
CA SER A 265 -23.15 12.17 36.71
C SER A 265 -23.31 11.04 35.68
N PRO A 266 -23.41 9.75 36.07
CA PRO A 266 -23.48 8.64 35.13
C PRO A 266 -24.58 8.75 34.07
N ARG A 267 -25.68 9.45 34.36
CA ARG A 267 -26.83 9.61 33.46
C ARG A 267 -27.24 11.07 33.24
N GLU A 268 -26.39 12.03 33.62
CA GLU A 268 -26.70 13.45 33.46
C GLU A 268 -25.50 14.22 32.91
N ALA A 269 -25.77 15.21 32.06
CA ALA A 269 -24.77 16.10 31.49
C ALA A 269 -25.23 17.56 31.49
N VAL A 270 -24.26 18.48 31.53
CA VAL A 270 -24.50 19.92 31.39
C VAL A 270 -23.62 20.43 30.25
N VAL A 271 -24.23 21.02 29.23
CA VAL A 271 -23.54 21.49 28.02
C VAL A 271 -23.71 23.00 27.92
N ASP A 272 -22.61 23.73 27.99
CA ASP A 272 -22.59 25.16 27.71
C ASP A 272 -22.51 25.40 26.20
N LEU A 273 -23.47 26.15 25.67
CA LEU A 273 -23.56 26.50 24.25
C LEU A 273 -23.14 27.93 23.97
N HIS A 274 -22.61 28.69 24.93
CA HIS A 274 -22.06 30.00 24.62
C HIS A 274 -20.88 29.87 23.65
N ILE A 275 -20.82 30.75 22.64
CA ILE A 275 -19.89 30.58 21.52
C ILE A 275 -18.42 30.55 21.95
N TYR A 276 -18.05 31.31 22.98
CA TYR A 276 -16.69 31.34 23.51
C TYR A 276 -16.24 29.98 24.09
N GLU A 277 -17.20 29.12 24.42
CA GLU A 277 -16.95 27.76 24.94
C GLU A 277 -16.87 26.71 23.82
N LEU A 278 -17.23 27.10 22.59
CA LEU A 278 -17.32 26.21 21.43
C LEU A 278 -16.27 26.50 20.35
N ALA A 279 -15.74 27.72 20.30
CA ALA A 279 -14.79 28.14 19.28
C ALA A 279 -13.82 29.20 19.82
N ASP A 280 -12.51 28.99 19.62
CA ASP A 280 -11.46 29.92 20.06
C ASP A 280 -11.44 31.22 19.24
N ASP A 281 -11.80 31.18 17.95
CA ASP A 281 -11.78 32.30 17.00
C ASP A 281 -13.15 32.97 16.79
N TYR A 282 -14.02 32.88 17.81
CA TYR A 282 -15.43 33.31 17.74
C TYR A 282 -15.64 34.78 17.37
N GLU A 283 -14.67 35.67 17.57
CA GLU A 283 -14.76 37.08 17.20
C GLU A 283 -14.85 37.28 15.68
N SER A 284 -14.29 36.35 14.90
CA SER A 284 -14.30 36.41 13.43
C SER A 284 -15.63 35.95 12.81
N LEU A 285 -16.49 35.30 13.60
CA LEU A 285 -17.73 34.71 13.13
C LEU A 285 -18.87 35.73 13.12
N ASP A 286 -19.65 35.73 12.04
CA ASP A 286 -20.92 36.44 11.99
C ASP A 286 -22.00 35.74 12.84
N ASP A 287 -23.10 36.44 13.15
CA ASP A 287 -24.15 35.91 14.03
C ASP A 287 -24.80 34.63 13.50
N SER A 288 -24.91 34.47 12.18
CA SER A 288 -25.45 33.27 11.55
C SER A 288 -24.48 32.09 11.69
N GLN A 289 -23.19 32.34 11.54
CA GLN A 289 -22.14 31.34 11.73
C GLN A 289 -22.05 30.90 13.20
N LYS A 290 -22.10 31.84 14.14
CA LYS A 290 -22.14 31.56 15.58
C LYS A 290 -23.33 30.67 15.92
N LEU A 291 -24.53 31.05 15.47
CA LEU A 291 -25.73 30.25 15.68
C LEU A 291 -25.59 28.84 15.09
N ARG A 292 -25.03 28.71 13.89
CA ARG A 292 -24.81 27.40 13.25
C ARG A 292 -23.88 26.51 14.06
N VAL A 293 -22.78 27.06 14.59
CA VAL A 293 -21.85 26.31 15.46
C VAL A 293 -22.56 25.82 16.71
N GLN A 294 -23.29 26.71 17.39
CA GLN A 294 -24.02 26.39 18.63
C GLN A 294 -25.08 25.31 18.39
N VAL A 295 -25.87 25.43 17.31
CA VAL A 295 -26.91 24.47 16.94
C VAL A 295 -26.30 23.10 16.57
N ASN A 296 -25.24 23.08 15.76
CA ASN A 296 -24.60 21.82 15.38
C ASN A 296 -24.03 21.09 16.61
N TYR A 297 -23.37 21.84 17.49
CA TYR A 297 -22.83 21.28 18.73
C TYR A 297 -23.93 20.74 19.65
N PHE A 298 -25.03 21.49 19.81
CA PHE A 298 -26.22 21.04 20.51
C PHE A 298 -26.73 19.70 19.96
N THR A 299 -26.95 19.59 18.65
CA THR A 299 -27.48 18.37 18.01
C THR A 299 -26.55 17.18 18.25
N ARG A 300 -25.24 17.35 18.05
CA ARG A 300 -24.25 16.29 18.30
C ARG A 300 -24.26 15.83 19.75
N CYS A 301 -24.33 16.76 20.70
CA CYS A 301 -24.42 16.42 22.12
C CYS A 301 -25.74 15.72 22.47
N LEU A 302 -26.87 16.16 21.91
CA LEU A 302 -28.16 15.53 22.12
C LEU A 302 -28.19 14.09 21.58
N GLU A 303 -27.76 13.88 20.34
CA GLU A 303 -27.69 12.55 19.72
C GLU A 303 -26.74 11.63 20.49
N SER A 304 -25.57 12.14 20.86
CA SER A 304 -24.62 11.42 21.70
C SER A 304 -25.24 11.05 23.05
N ALA A 305 -26.01 11.94 23.68
CA ALA A 305 -26.68 11.66 24.95
C ALA A 305 -27.77 10.59 24.83
N ILE A 306 -28.54 10.60 23.73
CA ILE A 306 -29.57 9.59 23.45
C ILE A 306 -28.91 8.23 23.23
N THR A 307 -27.86 8.16 22.40
CA THR A 307 -27.10 6.93 22.15
C THR A 307 -26.49 6.37 23.44
N ASN A 308 -26.00 7.25 24.32
CA ASN A 308 -25.43 6.88 25.62
C ASN A 308 -26.48 6.70 26.74
N GLN A 309 -27.77 6.72 26.41
CA GLN A 309 -28.87 6.44 27.34
C GLN A 309 -28.90 7.35 28.59
N LEU A 310 -28.39 8.59 28.47
CA LEU A 310 -28.51 9.59 29.52
C LEU A 310 -29.99 9.83 29.84
N ALA A 311 -30.29 10.13 31.11
CA ALA A 311 -31.65 10.46 31.53
C ALA A 311 -31.95 11.95 31.34
N LYS A 312 -30.92 12.82 31.41
CA LYS A 312 -31.08 14.27 31.39
C LYS A 312 -29.86 14.97 30.80
N VAL A 313 -30.09 15.99 29.99
CA VAL A 313 -29.06 16.95 29.58
C VAL A 313 -29.58 18.37 29.78
N THR A 314 -28.79 19.21 30.45
CA THR A 314 -29.09 20.63 30.60
C THR A 314 -28.24 21.43 29.62
N PHE A 315 -28.88 22.16 28.71
CA PHE A 315 -28.21 23.03 27.74
C PHE A 315 -28.29 24.49 28.17
N ILE A 316 -27.13 25.14 28.32
CA ILE A 316 -27.03 26.56 28.69
C ILE A 316 -26.88 27.37 27.40
N HIS A 317 -27.87 28.20 27.07
CA HIS A 317 -27.92 28.98 25.82
C HIS A 317 -27.95 30.50 26.05
N GLY A 318 -27.99 30.93 27.30
CA GLY A 318 -27.97 32.34 27.70
C GLY A 318 -29.34 33.03 27.67
N VAL A 319 -29.38 34.30 28.08
CA VAL A 319 -30.62 35.09 28.26
C VAL A 319 -30.88 36.11 27.15
N GLY A 320 -30.17 36.03 26.03
CA GLY A 320 -30.18 37.03 24.95
C GLY A 320 -31.54 37.21 24.24
N THR A 321 -31.53 37.49 22.95
CA THR A 321 -32.77 37.73 22.17
C THR A 321 -33.66 36.48 21.99
N GLY A 322 -33.20 35.31 22.44
CA GLY A 322 -33.97 34.06 22.41
C GLY A 322 -33.85 33.26 21.10
N VAL A 323 -32.96 33.66 20.18
CA VAL A 323 -32.75 33.00 18.89
C VAL A 323 -32.29 31.55 19.07
N LEU A 324 -31.21 31.32 19.84
CA LEU A 324 -30.69 29.97 20.10
C LEU A 324 -31.71 29.09 20.86
N LYS A 325 -32.40 29.65 21.87
CA LYS A 325 -33.49 28.96 22.57
C LYS A 325 -34.59 28.50 21.62
N THR A 326 -34.97 29.33 20.65
CA THR A 326 -36.00 29.02 19.67
C THR A 326 -35.53 27.92 18.72
N ALA A 327 -34.28 27.99 18.23
CA ALA A 327 -33.69 26.96 17.38
C ALA A 327 -33.61 25.59 18.08
N ILE A 328 -33.15 25.57 19.34
CA ILE A 328 -33.13 24.36 20.18
C ILE A 328 -34.52 23.76 20.32
N LYS A 329 -35.53 24.59 20.65
CA LYS A 329 -36.92 24.13 20.78
C LYS A 329 -37.48 23.59 19.48
N GLU A 330 -37.08 24.14 18.33
CA GLU A 330 -37.52 23.64 17.02
C GLU A 330 -36.95 22.27 16.75
N ILE A 331 -35.64 22.08 16.94
CA ILE A 331 -34.95 20.79 16.74
C ILE A 331 -35.53 19.72 17.66
N LEU A 332 -35.80 20.04 18.92
CA LEU A 332 -36.34 19.08 19.90
C LEU A 332 -37.72 18.54 19.53
N LYS A 333 -38.49 19.20 18.65
CA LYS A 333 -39.77 18.65 18.15
C LYS A 333 -39.59 17.38 17.33
N ASP A 334 -38.43 17.20 16.69
CA ASP A 334 -38.12 16.04 15.86
C ASP A 334 -37.73 14.80 16.70
N TYR A 335 -37.55 14.96 18.02
CA TYR A 335 -37.17 13.89 18.92
C TYR A 335 -38.36 13.49 19.82
N PRO A 336 -39.17 12.50 19.43
CA PRO A 336 -40.39 12.13 20.18
C PRO A 336 -40.11 11.52 21.56
N ASN A 337 -38.86 11.12 21.81
CA ASN A 337 -38.40 10.51 23.06
C ASN A 337 -37.81 11.51 24.05
N VAL A 338 -37.93 12.82 23.81
CA VAL A 338 -37.44 13.84 24.74
C VAL A 338 -38.56 14.71 25.30
N GLU A 339 -38.42 15.12 26.55
CA GLU A 339 -39.33 16.05 27.23
C GLU A 339 -38.54 17.31 27.63
N ILE A 340 -39.08 18.47 27.28
CA ILE A 340 -38.45 19.77 27.54
C ILE A 340 -38.98 20.34 28.85
N ARG A 341 -38.08 20.80 29.73
CA ARG A 341 -38.40 21.55 30.94
C ARG A 341 -37.57 22.82 31.03
N ASP A 342 -38.10 23.82 31.73
CA ASP A 342 -37.29 24.96 32.14
C ASP A 342 -36.32 24.49 33.23
N ALA A 343 -35.05 24.86 33.09
CA ALA A 343 -34.01 24.47 34.02
C ALA A 343 -34.19 25.14 35.39
N SER A 344 -33.61 24.56 36.44
CA SER A 344 -33.62 25.13 37.79
C SER A 344 -33.12 26.58 37.81
N MET A 345 -34.05 27.50 38.10
CA MET A 345 -33.77 28.94 38.16
C MET A 345 -32.66 29.31 39.15
N ARG A 346 -32.56 28.56 40.25
CA ARG A 346 -31.56 28.77 41.30
C ARG A 346 -30.16 28.39 40.85
N GLN A 347 -30.03 27.44 39.91
CA GLN A 347 -28.74 26.92 39.45
C GLN A 347 -28.28 27.55 38.13
N PHE A 348 -29.20 27.81 37.19
CA PHE A 348 -28.86 28.22 35.83
C PHE A 348 -29.53 29.52 35.37
N GLY A 349 -30.30 30.19 36.23
CA GLY A 349 -31.03 31.41 35.89
C GLY A 349 -32.12 31.18 34.82
N TYR A 350 -32.32 32.14 33.93
CA TYR A 350 -33.35 32.09 32.86
C TYR A 350 -32.81 31.52 31.53
N GLY A 351 -31.52 31.20 31.44
CA GLY A 351 -30.80 30.95 30.18
C GLY A 351 -30.46 29.49 29.89
N ALA A 352 -31.23 28.54 30.44
CA ALA A 352 -30.97 27.12 30.25
C ALA A 352 -32.26 26.32 29.99
N THR A 353 -32.10 25.19 29.31
CA THR A 353 -33.19 24.28 28.98
C THR A 353 -32.81 22.86 29.35
N GLU A 354 -33.67 22.20 30.13
CA GLU A 354 -33.52 20.80 30.52
C GLU A 354 -34.22 19.92 29.49
N VAL A 355 -33.48 18.93 29.00
CA VAL A 355 -33.96 17.90 28.08
C VAL A 355 -33.91 16.57 28.80
N LEU A 356 -35.08 16.04 29.15
CA LEU A 356 -35.22 14.71 29.73
C LEU A 356 -35.35 13.70 28.60
N ILE A 357 -34.49 12.70 28.58
CA ILE A 357 -34.46 11.67 27.55
C ILE A 357 -35.16 10.44 28.12
N ARG A 358 -36.27 10.04 27.48
CA ARG A 358 -37.00 8.83 27.81
C ARG A 358 -36.44 7.69 26.98
N ASN A 359 -35.78 6.76 27.65
CA ASN A 359 -35.35 5.52 27.00
C ASN A 359 -36.60 4.67 26.71
N LYS A 360 -36.68 4.11 25.51
CA LYS A 360 -37.68 3.10 25.16
C LYS A 360 -37.33 1.76 25.79
#